data_AF-A0A812ZKB8-F1
#
_entry.id   AF-A0A812ZKB8-F1
#
_cell.length_a   1.000
_cell.length_b   1.000
_cell.length_c   1.000
_cell.angle_alpha   90.00
_cell.angle_beta   90.00
_cell.angle_gamma   90.00
#
_symmetry.space_group_name_H-M   'P 1'
#
loop_
_entity.id
_entity.type
_entity.pdbx_description
1 polymer ?
#
loop_
_entity_poly.entity_id
_entity_poly.type
_entity_poly.pdbx_seq_one_letter_code
_entity_poly.pdbx_strand_id
1 'polypeptide(L)'
;EVLARARTAGVQGILVCSTSPSDMLRVIQLREDHPQEIHACLGIHPLDDSCDMQAWHVARDMIMSEHRQRGLAALGERLDREHEPPARIGLDFSRPLLKQKAASRGSKEADVRAAQISLFKAHLDLARELDLPVNVHSRNAEKEAVDILTRYDDVRGVMHAFKGAAALAVQASKTGRLWFSFPPSLVYKWEYQEAVKALPLERLLLETDSPSLAAAGPKARNEPGFIRAAAEKMAELKGVTLEEVASVTTQNAVYLFGKASPRLQACAVPAAPDTSSGKASRWRRDAKVREVPASS
;
A
#
# COMPACT_ATOMS: atom_id res chain seq x y z
N GLU A 1 -13.66 -11.02 -16.84
CA GLU A 1 -13.26 -10.05 -17.89
C GLU A 1 -12.20 -9.04 -17.43
N VAL A 2 -12.40 -8.29 -16.33
CA VAL A 2 -11.42 -7.28 -15.84
C VAL A 2 -10.02 -7.86 -15.65
N LEU A 3 -9.91 -9.05 -15.03
CA LEU A 3 -8.61 -9.73 -14.86
C LEU A 3 -7.96 -10.13 -16.19
N ALA A 4 -8.74 -10.52 -17.19
CA ALA A 4 -8.21 -10.81 -18.52
C ALA A 4 -7.61 -9.56 -19.18
N ARG A 5 -8.29 -8.40 -19.07
CA ARG A 5 -7.72 -7.12 -19.53
C ARG A 5 -6.46 -6.74 -18.76
N ALA A 6 -6.41 -6.99 -17.45
CA ALA A 6 -5.21 -6.75 -16.65
C ALA A 6 -4.03 -7.60 -17.12
N ARG A 7 -4.25 -8.90 -17.40
CA ARG A 7 -3.22 -9.78 -17.96
C ARG A 7 -2.72 -9.31 -19.32
N THR A 8 -3.61 -8.91 -20.23
CA THR A 8 -3.23 -8.34 -21.54
C THR A 8 -2.38 -7.08 -21.40
N ALA A 9 -2.60 -6.30 -20.34
CA ALA A 9 -1.80 -5.12 -20.03
C ALA A 9 -0.45 -5.44 -19.32
N GLY A 10 -0.13 -6.71 -19.10
CA GLY A 10 1.12 -7.15 -18.46
C GLY A 10 1.08 -7.17 -16.93
N VAL A 11 -0.11 -7.08 -16.31
CA VAL A 11 -0.25 -7.20 -14.85
C VAL A 11 -0.06 -8.65 -14.43
N GLN A 12 0.95 -8.89 -13.59
CA GLN A 12 1.32 -10.23 -13.12
C GLN A 12 0.72 -10.58 -11.75
N GLY A 13 0.40 -9.58 -10.93
CA GLY A 13 -0.17 -9.77 -9.62
C GLY A 13 -0.90 -8.53 -9.14
N ILE A 14 -1.97 -8.73 -8.37
CA ILE A 14 -2.85 -7.68 -7.85
C ILE A 14 -2.98 -7.88 -6.35
N LEU A 15 -2.52 -6.90 -5.58
CA LEU A 15 -2.82 -6.81 -4.15
C LEU A 15 -4.25 -6.26 -4.01
N VAL A 16 -5.19 -7.14 -3.68
CA VAL A 16 -6.59 -6.79 -3.42
C VAL A 16 -6.76 -6.61 -1.93
N CYS A 17 -7.32 -5.47 -1.56
CA CYS A 17 -7.32 -5.04 -0.19
C CYS A 17 -8.79 -4.87 0.31
N SER A 18 -9.15 -5.36 1.50
CA SER A 18 -10.56 -5.51 1.95
C SER A 18 -11.08 -4.39 2.83
N THR A 19 -12.34 -3.91 2.67
CA THR A 19 -12.79 -2.71 3.41
C THR A 19 -13.39 -2.80 4.81
N SER A 20 -13.92 -3.96 5.11
CA SER A 20 -14.71 -4.23 6.30
C SER A 20 -14.61 -5.73 6.57
N PRO A 21 -15.02 -6.22 7.76
CA PRO A 21 -15.15 -7.65 7.99
C PRO A 21 -15.99 -8.36 6.91
N SER A 22 -17.06 -7.71 6.41
CA SER A 22 -17.87 -8.28 5.32
C SER A 22 -17.13 -8.35 3.98
N ASP A 23 -16.25 -7.40 3.68
CA ASP A 23 -15.47 -7.40 2.44
C ASP A 23 -14.27 -8.35 2.50
N MET A 24 -13.74 -8.64 3.69
CA MET A 24 -12.67 -9.63 3.87
C MET A 24 -13.05 -10.97 3.26
N LEU A 25 -14.29 -11.42 3.48
CA LEU A 25 -14.79 -12.67 2.90
C LEU A 25 -14.77 -12.65 1.37
N ARG A 26 -15.10 -11.51 0.75
CA ARG A 26 -15.07 -11.36 -0.71
C ARG A 26 -13.65 -11.37 -1.26
N VAL A 27 -12.71 -10.73 -0.56
CA VAL A 27 -11.28 -10.74 -0.94
C VAL A 27 -10.69 -12.13 -0.81
N ILE A 28 -11.06 -12.87 0.25
CA ILE A 28 -10.66 -14.27 0.44
C ILE A 28 -11.22 -15.12 -0.69
N GLN A 29 -12.51 -15.02 -1.01
CA GLN A 29 -13.11 -15.76 -2.12
C GLN A 29 -12.43 -15.42 -3.46
N LEU A 30 -12.21 -14.14 -3.75
CA LEU A 30 -11.55 -13.73 -4.99
C LEU A 30 -10.13 -14.29 -5.11
N ARG A 31 -9.42 -14.41 -3.99
CA ARG A 31 -8.12 -15.07 -3.92
C ARG A 31 -8.24 -16.57 -4.18
N GLU A 32 -9.23 -17.24 -3.62
CA GLU A 32 -9.48 -18.67 -3.86
C GLU A 32 -9.79 -18.95 -5.33
N ASP A 33 -10.59 -18.08 -5.97
CA ASP A 33 -10.98 -18.20 -7.37
C ASP A 33 -9.81 -17.90 -8.33
N HIS A 34 -8.90 -17.01 -7.92
CA HIS A 34 -7.78 -16.53 -8.74
C HIS A 34 -6.42 -16.53 -8.01
N PRO A 35 -5.95 -17.69 -7.52
CA PRO A 35 -4.86 -17.76 -6.56
C PRO A 35 -3.47 -17.47 -7.16
N GLN A 36 -3.36 -17.38 -8.48
CA GLN A 36 -2.12 -17.01 -9.16
C GLN A 36 -1.94 -15.50 -9.32
N GLU A 37 -3.03 -14.74 -9.37
CA GLU A 37 -3.01 -13.31 -9.70
C GLU A 37 -3.44 -12.43 -8.53
N ILE A 38 -4.22 -12.96 -7.57
CA ILE A 38 -4.79 -12.20 -6.48
C ILE A 38 -4.04 -12.48 -5.17
N HIS A 39 -3.57 -11.41 -4.54
CA HIS A 39 -2.95 -11.43 -3.22
C HIS A 39 -3.83 -10.66 -2.24
N ALA A 40 -4.18 -11.30 -1.12
CA ALA A 40 -5.04 -10.68 -0.12
C ALA A 40 -4.26 -9.75 0.81
N CYS A 41 -4.85 -8.59 1.03
CA CYS A 41 -4.46 -7.58 2.00
C CYS A 41 -5.70 -7.30 2.84
N LEU A 42 -5.66 -7.53 4.16
CA LEU A 42 -6.86 -7.42 5.00
C LEU A 42 -6.71 -6.35 6.08
N GLY A 43 -7.78 -5.61 6.37
CA GLY A 43 -7.82 -4.54 7.37
C GLY A 43 -9.20 -3.90 7.54
N ILE A 44 -9.33 -2.97 8.50
CA ILE A 44 -10.51 -2.11 8.68
C ILE A 44 -10.11 -0.62 8.53
N HIS A 45 -10.94 0.18 7.86
CA HIS A 45 -10.67 1.60 7.67
C HIS A 45 -11.13 2.51 8.81
N PRO A 46 -10.44 3.65 8.98
CA PRO A 46 -10.79 4.76 9.86
C PRO A 46 -12.23 5.29 9.75
N LEU A 47 -12.90 5.22 8.59
CA LEU A 47 -14.27 5.74 8.41
C LEU A 47 -15.35 4.65 8.32
N ASP A 48 -15.01 3.36 8.48
CA ASP A 48 -16.07 2.34 8.55
C ASP A 48 -16.95 2.60 9.79
N ASP A 49 -18.26 2.32 9.70
CA ASP A 49 -19.15 2.51 10.86
C ASP A 49 -18.77 1.60 12.03
N SER A 50 -18.18 0.45 11.74
CA SER A 50 -17.59 -0.49 12.69
C SER A 50 -16.17 -0.10 13.14
N CYS A 51 -15.68 1.11 12.86
CA CYS A 51 -14.41 1.62 13.39
C CYS A 51 -14.50 1.87 14.90
N ASP A 52 -14.51 0.77 15.65
CA ASP A 52 -14.43 0.61 17.10
C ASP A 52 -13.61 -0.66 17.44
N MET A 53 -13.30 -0.83 18.73
CA MET A 53 -12.50 -1.97 19.18
C MET A 53 -13.26 -3.30 19.12
N GLN A 54 -14.59 -3.29 19.07
CA GLN A 54 -15.39 -4.52 19.04
C GLN A 54 -15.31 -5.16 17.66
N ALA A 55 -15.46 -4.39 16.58
CA ALA A 55 -15.25 -4.89 15.23
C ALA A 55 -13.79 -5.26 14.97
N TRP A 56 -12.85 -4.54 15.60
CA TRP A 56 -11.43 -4.89 15.55
C TRP A 56 -11.16 -6.30 16.05
N HIS A 57 -11.80 -6.76 17.13
CA HIS A 57 -11.60 -8.13 17.61
C HIS A 57 -12.04 -9.18 16.57
N VAL A 58 -13.20 -8.98 15.94
CA VAL A 58 -13.69 -9.88 14.88
C VAL A 58 -12.74 -9.87 13.67
N ALA A 59 -12.35 -8.69 13.21
CA ALA A 59 -11.41 -8.56 12.10
C ALA A 59 -10.04 -9.16 12.42
N ARG A 60 -9.53 -8.97 13.63
CA ARG A 60 -8.26 -9.56 14.08
C ARG A 60 -8.34 -11.07 14.01
N ASP A 61 -9.41 -11.70 14.50
CA ASP A 61 -9.56 -13.15 14.47
C ASP A 61 -9.63 -13.68 13.02
N MET A 62 -10.33 -12.97 12.13
CA MET A 62 -10.37 -13.29 10.70
C MET A 62 -8.99 -13.18 10.04
N ILE A 63 -8.27 -12.09 10.30
CA ILE A 63 -6.91 -11.83 9.78
C ILE A 63 -5.95 -12.94 10.25
N MET A 64 -5.98 -13.24 11.55
CA MET A 64 -5.14 -14.27 12.16
C MET A 64 -5.43 -15.66 11.57
N SER A 65 -6.70 -15.99 11.41
CA SER A 65 -7.13 -17.26 10.82
C SER A 65 -6.66 -17.40 9.37
N GLU A 66 -6.92 -16.40 8.52
CA GLU A 66 -6.53 -16.44 7.11
C GLU A 66 -5.00 -16.45 6.94
N HIS A 67 -4.26 -15.68 7.75
CA HIS A 67 -2.80 -15.70 7.71
C HIS A 67 -2.24 -17.08 8.08
N ARG A 68 -2.76 -17.73 9.14
CA ARG A 68 -2.32 -19.08 9.53
C ARG A 68 -2.60 -20.13 8.46
N GLN A 69 -3.75 -20.04 7.79
CA GLN A 69 -4.16 -21.06 6.82
C GLN A 69 -3.46 -20.89 5.47
N ARG A 70 -3.27 -19.65 5.01
CA ARG A 70 -2.94 -19.37 3.60
C ARG A 70 -1.86 -18.30 3.40
N GLY A 71 -1.46 -17.60 4.46
CA GLY A 71 -0.53 -16.47 4.40
C GLY A 71 -1.15 -15.22 3.78
N LEU A 72 -1.09 -14.08 4.46
CA LEU A 72 -1.56 -12.78 3.95
C LEU A 72 -0.40 -11.99 3.37
N ALA A 73 -0.56 -11.32 2.24
CA ALA A 73 0.54 -10.55 1.64
C ALA A 73 0.84 -9.25 2.40
N ALA A 74 -0.17 -8.66 3.04
CA ALA A 74 -0.08 -7.45 3.84
C ALA A 74 -1.30 -7.32 4.75
N LEU A 75 -1.20 -6.42 5.74
CA LEU A 75 -2.38 -5.82 6.35
C LEU A 75 -2.69 -4.51 5.62
N GLY A 76 -3.96 -4.28 5.28
CA GLY A 76 -4.38 -3.09 4.57
C GLY A 76 -5.52 -3.35 3.60
N GLU A 77 -5.96 -2.30 2.91
CA GLU A 77 -7.33 -2.26 2.39
C GLU A 77 -7.54 -1.32 1.17
N ARG A 78 -8.62 -1.49 0.37
CA ARG A 78 -8.91 -0.82 -0.91
C ARG A 78 -10.41 -0.67 -1.20
N LEU A 79 -10.82 0.50 -1.71
CA LEU A 79 -12.20 0.91 -2.05
C LEU A 79 -12.77 0.29 -3.35
N ASP A 80 -14.07 -0.03 -3.35
CA ASP A 80 -14.95 -0.16 -4.52
C ASP A 80 -16.25 0.67 -4.28
N ARG A 81 -16.38 1.88 -4.86
CA ARG A 81 -17.62 2.52 -5.43
C ARG A 81 -17.58 4.05 -5.57
N GLU A 82 -18.36 4.56 -6.52
CA GLU A 82 -18.37 5.93 -7.07
C GLU A 82 -19.17 7.00 -6.29
N HIS A 83 -19.95 6.69 -5.24
CA HIS A 83 -20.87 7.69 -4.65
C HIS A 83 -21.02 7.72 -3.12
N GLU A 84 -20.28 6.94 -2.35
CA GLU A 84 -20.24 7.02 -0.87
C GLU A 84 -18.81 6.75 -0.37
N PRO A 85 -18.36 7.33 0.76
CA PRO A 85 -16.96 7.23 1.18
C PRO A 85 -16.75 5.99 2.06
N PRO A 86 -16.09 4.91 1.60
CA PRO A 86 -15.12 4.24 2.49
C PRO A 86 -13.99 3.38 1.82
N ALA A 87 -12.71 3.53 2.26
CA ALA A 87 -12.04 2.51 3.09
C ALA A 87 -10.59 1.91 2.80
N ARG A 88 -9.60 2.09 3.76
CA ARG A 88 -8.21 1.54 4.05
C ARG A 88 -7.58 1.78 5.45
N ILE A 89 -6.80 0.86 6.04
CA ILE A 89 -6.06 1.13 7.30
C ILE A 89 -5.27 2.45 7.26
N GLY A 90 -5.16 3.15 8.38
CA GLY A 90 -4.49 4.45 8.46
C GLY A 90 -5.43 5.55 8.90
N LEU A 91 -5.32 6.74 8.30
CA LEU A 91 -6.00 7.95 8.77
C LEU A 91 -6.69 8.69 7.62
N ASP A 92 -7.92 9.15 7.84
CA ASP A 92 -8.61 10.09 6.94
C ASP A 92 -9.17 11.26 7.74
N PHE A 93 -8.46 12.39 7.69
CA PHE A 93 -8.86 13.62 8.38
C PHE A 93 -9.56 14.64 7.46
N SER A 94 -10.19 14.16 6.39
CA SER A 94 -11.01 15.00 5.53
C SER A 94 -12.18 15.60 6.33
N ARG A 95 -12.16 16.92 6.55
CA ARG A 95 -13.13 17.62 7.40
C ARG A 95 -14.60 17.30 7.09
N PRO A 96 -15.05 17.22 5.82
CA PRO A 96 -16.44 16.86 5.53
C PRO A 96 -16.81 15.46 6.05
N LEU A 97 -15.91 14.49 5.89
CA LEU A 97 -16.12 13.11 6.32
C LEU A 97 -16.05 12.97 7.84
N LEU A 98 -15.08 13.63 8.48
CA LEU A 98 -14.99 13.68 9.94
C LEU A 98 -16.24 14.28 10.56
N LYS A 99 -16.73 15.40 10.02
CA LYS A 99 -17.95 16.05 10.52
C LYS A 99 -19.18 15.17 10.35
N GLN A 100 -19.32 14.51 9.20
CA GLN A 100 -20.40 13.56 8.94
C GLN A 100 -20.39 12.39 9.93
N LYS A 101 -19.22 11.78 10.18
CA LYS A 101 -19.08 10.66 11.12
C LYS A 101 -19.25 11.09 12.58
N ALA A 102 -18.75 12.27 12.94
CA ALA A 102 -18.96 12.84 14.26
C ALA A 102 -20.47 13.01 14.54
N ALA A 103 -21.21 13.55 13.56
CA ALA A 103 -22.65 13.70 13.63
C ALA A 103 -23.39 12.36 13.72
N SER A 104 -23.03 11.36 12.89
CA SER A 104 -23.70 10.05 12.93
C SER A 104 -23.47 9.30 14.24
N ARG A 105 -22.35 9.55 14.92
CA ARG A 105 -21.99 8.94 16.21
C ARG A 105 -22.41 9.76 17.44
N GLY A 106 -22.99 10.95 17.25
CA GLY A 106 -23.26 11.88 18.36
C GLY A 106 -21.99 12.28 19.14
N SER A 107 -20.85 12.39 18.45
CA SER A 107 -19.51 12.62 19.04
C SER A 107 -18.83 13.86 18.44
N LYS A 108 -17.64 14.23 18.92
CA LYS A 108 -16.83 15.32 18.36
C LYS A 108 -15.87 14.78 17.29
N GLU A 109 -15.46 15.62 16.34
CA GLU A 109 -14.44 15.26 15.34
C GLU A 109 -13.13 14.76 16.00
N ALA A 110 -12.78 15.31 17.16
CA ALA A 110 -11.61 14.86 17.94
C ALA A 110 -11.73 13.39 18.39
N ASP A 111 -12.93 12.95 18.78
CA ASP A 111 -13.17 11.57 19.22
C ASP A 111 -13.05 10.61 18.03
N VAL A 112 -13.58 11.00 16.86
CA VAL A 112 -13.42 10.25 15.61
C VAL A 112 -11.94 10.12 15.25
N ARG A 113 -11.16 11.20 15.30
CA ARG A 113 -9.71 11.16 15.04
C ARG A 113 -8.98 10.24 16.02
N ALA A 114 -9.31 10.30 17.31
CA ALA A 114 -8.71 9.46 18.34
C ALA A 114 -9.02 7.97 18.11
N ALA A 115 -10.24 7.64 17.69
CA ALA A 115 -10.62 6.28 17.30
C ALA A 115 -9.82 5.79 16.09
N GLN A 116 -9.67 6.61 15.04
CA GLN A 116 -8.85 6.27 13.87
C GLN A 116 -7.40 5.97 14.26
N ILE A 117 -6.79 6.82 15.10
CA ILE A 117 -5.41 6.63 15.56
C ILE A 117 -5.27 5.34 16.39
N SER A 118 -6.23 5.06 17.26
CA SER A 118 -6.21 3.87 18.10
C SER A 118 -6.32 2.59 17.27
N LEU A 119 -7.25 2.58 16.30
CA LEU A 119 -7.42 1.47 15.38
C LEU A 119 -6.20 1.29 14.47
N PHE A 120 -5.60 2.39 13.99
CA PHE A 120 -4.39 2.33 13.19
C PHE A 120 -3.24 1.68 13.98
N LYS A 121 -3.00 2.12 15.23
CA LYS A 121 -1.99 1.50 16.11
C LYS A 121 -2.26 0.02 16.35
N ALA A 122 -3.51 -0.38 16.56
CA ALA A 122 -3.87 -1.79 16.73
C ALA A 122 -3.52 -2.63 15.48
N HIS A 123 -3.73 -2.10 14.27
CA HIS A 123 -3.26 -2.73 13.03
C HIS A 123 -1.74 -2.85 12.96
N LEU A 124 -1.01 -1.82 13.41
CA LEU A 124 0.46 -1.85 13.43
C LEU A 124 1.00 -2.86 14.45
N ASP A 125 0.35 -2.98 15.61
CA ASP A 125 0.71 -3.99 16.61
C ASP A 125 0.46 -5.42 16.08
N LEU A 126 -0.64 -5.63 15.35
CA LEU A 126 -0.90 -6.90 14.67
C LEU A 126 0.08 -7.17 13.52
N ALA A 127 0.45 -6.13 12.76
CA ALA A 127 1.45 -6.24 11.70
C ALA A 127 2.80 -6.70 12.25
N ARG A 128 3.19 -6.16 13.41
CA ARG A 128 4.36 -6.60 14.18
C ARG A 128 4.24 -8.05 14.62
N GLU A 129 3.11 -8.43 15.23
CA GLU A 129 2.84 -9.80 15.70
C GLU A 129 3.01 -10.83 14.57
N LEU A 130 2.65 -10.44 13.34
CA LEU A 130 2.64 -11.31 12.16
C LEU A 130 3.82 -11.12 11.18
N ASP A 131 4.77 -10.22 11.45
CA ASP A 131 5.81 -9.76 10.49
C ASP A 131 5.24 -9.41 9.10
N LEU A 132 4.05 -8.80 9.07
CA LEU A 132 3.38 -8.39 7.84
C LEU A 132 3.65 -6.91 7.51
N PRO A 133 3.81 -6.56 6.23
CA PRO A 133 3.83 -5.17 5.81
C PRO A 133 2.43 -4.54 5.88
N VAL A 134 2.36 -3.22 5.95
CA VAL A 134 1.11 -2.45 5.97
C VAL A 134 0.88 -1.63 4.70
N ASN A 135 -0.36 -1.57 4.20
CA ASN A 135 -0.78 -0.71 3.08
C ASN A 135 -1.69 0.42 3.59
N VAL A 136 -1.16 1.65 3.66
CA VAL A 136 -1.67 2.73 4.52
C VAL A 136 -2.34 3.85 3.73
N HIS A 137 -3.57 4.17 4.13
CA HIS A 137 -4.29 5.39 3.80
C HIS A 137 -3.86 6.55 4.69
N SER A 138 -3.71 7.74 4.13
CA SER A 138 -3.32 8.90 4.94
C SER A 138 -3.90 10.22 4.45
N ARG A 139 -5.13 10.22 3.91
CA ARG A 139 -5.73 11.42 3.30
C ARG A 139 -5.91 12.54 4.33
N ASN A 140 -5.32 13.71 4.06
CA ASN A 140 -5.31 14.87 4.98
C ASN A 140 -4.69 14.55 6.36
N ALA A 141 -3.94 13.46 6.44
CA ALA A 141 -3.35 12.93 7.67
C ALA A 141 -1.94 12.35 7.40
N GLU A 142 -1.30 12.79 6.31
CA GLU A 142 -0.05 12.24 5.79
C GLU A 142 1.08 12.34 6.82
N LYS A 143 1.23 13.52 7.43
CA LYS A 143 2.22 13.75 8.48
C LYS A 143 1.96 12.89 9.71
N GLU A 144 0.72 12.83 10.18
CA GLU A 144 0.34 12.03 11.36
C GLU A 144 0.60 10.53 11.13
N ALA A 145 0.21 10.02 9.96
CA ALA A 145 0.43 8.62 9.60
C ALA A 145 1.93 8.27 9.53
N VAL A 146 2.74 9.13 8.90
CA VAL A 146 4.19 8.97 8.86
C VAL A 146 4.82 9.06 10.26
N ASP A 147 4.41 10.02 11.08
CA ASP A 147 4.92 10.18 12.45
C ASP A 147 4.59 8.98 13.35
N ILE A 148 3.43 8.34 13.13
CA ILE A 148 3.07 7.09 13.81
C ILE A 148 3.93 5.94 13.29
N LEU A 149 3.96 5.71 11.96
CA LEU A 149 4.71 4.60 11.35
C LEU A 149 6.20 4.63 11.66
N THR A 150 6.80 5.82 11.70
CA THR A 150 8.24 5.97 12.01
C THR A 150 8.61 5.55 13.44
N ARG A 151 7.63 5.46 14.35
CA ARG A 151 7.81 4.92 15.73
C ARG A 151 7.70 3.39 15.78
N TYR A 152 7.16 2.77 14.75
CA TYR A 152 7.09 1.31 14.60
C TYR A 152 8.28 0.86 13.75
N ASP A 153 9.45 0.78 14.37
CA ASP A 153 10.73 0.56 13.69
C ASP A 153 10.95 -0.88 13.19
N ASP A 154 9.99 -1.76 13.41
CA ASP A 154 9.95 -3.13 12.91
C ASP A 154 8.91 -3.34 11.80
N VAL A 155 8.01 -2.37 11.60
CA VAL A 155 6.94 -2.47 10.60
C VAL A 155 7.40 -1.89 9.25
N ARG A 156 7.18 -2.66 8.18
CA ARG A 156 7.37 -2.23 6.79
C ARG A 156 6.03 -1.78 6.21
N GLY A 157 6.02 -0.87 5.26
CA GLY A 157 4.74 -0.50 4.63
C GLY A 157 4.84 0.33 3.37
N VAL A 158 3.68 0.52 2.75
CA VAL A 158 3.47 1.44 1.63
C VAL A 158 2.49 2.53 2.04
N MET A 159 2.84 3.78 1.76
CA MET A 159 1.94 4.92 1.79
C MET A 159 1.21 4.96 0.44
N HIS A 160 -0.04 4.49 0.42
CA HIS A 160 -0.84 4.44 -0.79
C HIS A 160 -1.26 5.86 -1.24
N ALA A 161 -1.28 6.11 -2.56
CA ALA A 161 -1.64 7.36 -3.21
C ALA A 161 -1.22 8.61 -2.41
N PHE A 162 0.06 8.66 -2.02
CA PHE A 162 0.54 9.67 -1.09
C PHE A 162 0.42 11.09 -1.68
N LYS A 163 -0.35 11.96 -1.01
CA LYS A 163 -0.60 13.37 -1.40
C LYS A 163 0.14 14.39 -0.54
N GLY A 164 0.98 13.92 0.38
CA GLY A 164 1.71 14.79 1.30
C GLY A 164 2.85 15.51 0.62
N ALA A 165 3.50 16.42 1.34
CA ALA A 165 4.68 17.12 0.84
C ALA A 165 5.79 16.13 0.44
N ALA A 166 6.43 16.35 -0.71
CA ALA A 166 7.52 15.52 -1.20
C ALA A 166 8.68 15.39 -0.18
N ALA A 167 8.97 16.46 0.56
CA ALA A 167 9.96 16.45 1.64
C ALA A 167 9.64 15.43 2.75
N LEU A 168 8.36 15.31 3.13
CA LEU A 168 7.91 14.32 4.11
C LEU A 168 8.11 12.89 3.57
N ALA A 169 7.76 12.65 2.30
CA ALA A 169 7.98 11.35 1.66
C ALA A 169 9.46 10.98 1.63
N VAL A 170 10.33 11.92 1.24
CA VAL A 170 11.79 11.73 1.21
C VAL A 170 12.30 11.40 2.62
N GLN A 171 11.90 12.15 3.65
CA GLN A 171 12.28 11.87 5.03
C GLN A 171 11.83 10.47 5.48
N ALA A 172 10.57 10.12 5.24
CA ALA A 172 10.01 8.82 5.57
C ALA A 172 10.70 7.66 4.83
N SER A 173 11.08 7.86 3.56
CA SER A 173 11.78 6.84 2.76
C SER A 173 13.16 6.47 3.30
N LYS A 174 13.83 7.40 4.00
CA LYS A 174 15.16 7.19 4.59
C LYS A 174 15.17 6.19 5.74
N THR A 175 14.01 5.88 6.32
CA THR A 175 13.87 4.80 7.31
C THR A 175 14.21 3.42 6.73
N GLY A 176 14.17 3.29 5.41
CA GLY A 176 14.39 2.03 4.72
C GLY A 176 13.19 1.08 4.72
N ARG A 177 12.08 1.46 5.35
CA ARG A 177 10.91 0.60 5.63
C ARG A 177 9.63 1.06 4.94
N LEU A 178 9.62 2.25 4.36
CA LEU A 178 8.45 2.84 3.73
C LEU A 178 8.64 3.00 2.22
N TRP A 179 7.63 2.56 1.47
CA TRP A 179 7.46 2.76 0.04
C TRP A 179 6.26 3.68 -0.23
N PHE A 180 6.15 4.18 -1.46
CA PHE A 180 5.08 5.08 -1.89
C PHE A 180 4.52 4.58 -3.21
N SER A 181 3.22 4.30 -3.27
CA SER A 181 2.56 3.88 -4.51
C SER A 181 1.80 5.03 -5.17
N PHE A 182 1.80 5.03 -6.50
CA PHE A 182 1.16 6.09 -7.30
C PHE A 182 0.18 5.51 -8.34
N PRO A 183 -1.06 6.01 -8.38
CA PRO A 183 -2.10 5.56 -9.31
C PRO A 183 -2.05 6.29 -10.66
N PRO A 184 -2.84 5.87 -11.67
CA PRO A 184 -2.90 6.51 -13.01
C PRO A 184 -3.22 8.00 -13.01
N SER A 185 -3.91 8.52 -11.99
CA SER A 185 -4.08 9.98 -11.83
C SER A 185 -2.76 10.76 -11.61
N LEU A 186 -1.61 10.07 -11.46
CA LEU A 186 -0.26 10.64 -11.56
C LEU A 186 -0.07 11.49 -12.83
N VAL A 187 -0.77 11.17 -13.92
CA VAL A 187 -0.68 11.92 -15.18
C VAL A 187 -1.05 13.41 -15.03
N TYR A 188 -1.91 13.77 -14.06
CA TYR A 188 -2.36 15.15 -13.86
C TYR A 188 -2.26 15.67 -12.42
N LYS A 189 -1.99 14.82 -11.41
CA LYS A 189 -1.88 15.28 -10.01
C LYS A 189 -0.48 15.74 -9.68
N TRP A 190 -0.32 17.06 -9.52
CA TRP A 190 0.97 17.68 -9.25
C TRP A 190 1.62 17.18 -7.96
N GLU A 191 0.85 16.91 -6.90
CA GLU A 191 1.37 16.39 -5.62
C GLU A 191 2.08 15.04 -5.80
N TYR A 192 1.49 14.17 -6.63
CA TYR A 192 2.06 12.87 -6.97
C TYR A 192 3.33 13.03 -7.80
N GLN A 193 3.31 13.94 -8.79
CA GLN A 193 4.47 14.16 -9.65
C GLN A 193 5.66 14.70 -8.85
N GLU A 194 5.45 15.61 -7.91
CA GLU A 194 6.50 16.14 -7.05
C GLU A 194 7.09 15.06 -6.12
N ALA A 195 6.24 14.22 -5.53
CA ALA A 195 6.70 13.10 -4.71
C ALA A 195 7.50 12.08 -5.54
N VAL A 196 7.01 11.71 -6.74
CA VAL A 196 7.70 10.80 -7.65
C VAL A 196 9.04 11.38 -8.07
N LYS A 197 9.15 12.65 -8.47
CA LYS A 197 10.43 13.27 -8.83
C LYS A 197 11.44 13.18 -7.67
N ALA A 198 11.01 13.47 -6.45
CA ALA A 198 11.89 13.57 -5.28
C ALA A 198 12.36 12.21 -4.70
N LEU A 199 11.52 11.17 -4.74
CA LEU A 199 11.82 9.85 -4.15
C LEU A 199 12.72 9.00 -5.05
N PRO A 200 13.68 8.22 -4.55
CA PRO A 200 14.42 7.26 -5.38
C PRO A 200 13.48 6.16 -5.93
N LEU A 201 13.76 5.62 -7.13
CA LEU A 201 12.89 4.65 -7.81
C LEU A 201 12.69 3.36 -6.98
N GLU A 202 13.68 3.00 -6.17
CA GLU A 202 13.69 1.88 -5.23
C GLU A 202 12.73 2.06 -4.04
N ARG A 203 12.09 3.23 -3.92
CA ARG A 203 11.07 3.55 -2.91
C ARG A 203 9.70 3.80 -3.53
N LEU A 204 9.57 3.60 -4.84
CA LEU A 204 8.32 3.75 -5.58
C LEU A 204 7.66 2.40 -5.85
N LEU A 205 6.34 2.41 -5.85
CA LEU A 205 5.48 1.31 -6.26
C LEU A 205 4.44 1.82 -7.26
N LEU A 206 3.90 0.91 -8.06
CA LEU A 206 2.76 1.18 -8.91
C LEU A 206 1.48 0.67 -8.23
N GLU A 207 0.41 1.43 -8.38
CA GLU A 207 -0.93 0.98 -8.03
C GLU A 207 -1.92 1.50 -9.06
N THR A 208 -3.18 1.07 -8.98
CA THR A 208 -4.27 1.73 -9.71
C THR A 208 -5.24 2.44 -8.81
N ASP A 209 -5.46 1.90 -7.61
CA ASP A 209 -6.60 2.26 -6.78
C ASP A 209 -7.96 2.11 -7.51
N SER A 210 -8.08 1.10 -8.38
CA SER A 210 -9.33 0.88 -9.10
C SER A 210 -10.47 0.59 -8.11
N PRO A 211 -11.65 1.18 -8.32
CA PRO A 211 -12.14 1.80 -9.55
C PRO A 211 -11.89 3.30 -9.63
N SER A 212 -11.17 3.88 -8.67
CA SER A 212 -10.89 5.30 -8.54
C SER A 212 -9.55 5.70 -9.17
N LEU A 213 -9.25 7.00 -9.15
CA LEU A 213 -7.93 7.57 -9.47
C LEU A 213 -7.44 7.26 -10.90
N ALA A 214 -8.36 7.21 -11.86
CA ALA A 214 -8.07 7.01 -13.28
C ALA A 214 -7.24 8.16 -13.89
N ALA A 215 -6.48 7.83 -14.94
CA ALA A 215 -5.76 8.78 -15.78
C ALA A 215 -6.72 9.67 -16.59
N ALA A 216 -7.86 9.12 -17.02
CA ALA A 216 -8.87 9.82 -17.81
C ALA A 216 -9.65 10.90 -17.02
N GLY A 217 -9.46 10.97 -15.71
CA GLY A 217 -9.99 12.03 -14.85
C GLY A 217 -10.71 11.51 -13.61
N PRO A 218 -11.14 12.41 -12.70
CA PRO A 218 -11.64 12.04 -11.37
C PRO A 218 -12.96 11.25 -11.36
N LYS A 219 -13.76 11.35 -12.43
CA LYS A 219 -15.06 10.65 -12.57
C LYS A 219 -14.99 9.41 -13.45
N ALA A 220 -13.83 9.11 -14.02
CA ALA A 220 -13.67 7.97 -14.90
C ALA A 220 -13.39 6.71 -14.09
N ARG A 221 -14.07 5.61 -14.44
CA ARG A 221 -13.81 4.31 -13.85
C ARG A 221 -12.40 3.83 -14.23
N ASN A 222 -11.66 3.38 -13.23
CA ASN A 222 -10.33 2.82 -13.37
C ASN A 222 -10.34 1.28 -13.32
N GLU A 223 -9.32 0.64 -13.87
CA GLU A 223 -9.14 -0.82 -13.86
C GLU A 223 -7.66 -1.19 -13.66
N PRO A 224 -7.33 -2.38 -13.13
CA PRO A 224 -5.94 -2.80 -12.90
C PRO A 224 -5.06 -2.71 -14.15
N GLY A 225 -5.62 -2.96 -15.34
CA GLY A 225 -4.88 -2.86 -16.61
C GLY A 225 -4.42 -1.43 -16.95
N PHE A 226 -4.96 -0.40 -16.31
CA PHE A 226 -4.55 0.99 -16.52
C PHE A 226 -3.30 1.38 -15.72
N ILE A 227 -2.68 0.44 -14.99
CA ILE A 227 -1.41 0.65 -14.29
C ILE A 227 -0.29 1.15 -15.22
N ARG A 228 -0.36 0.81 -16.51
CA ARG A 228 0.59 1.27 -17.54
C ARG A 228 0.68 2.79 -17.61
N ALA A 229 -0.44 3.50 -17.48
CA ALA A 229 -0.45 4.97 -17.51
C ALA A 229 0.34 5.59 -16.33
N ALA A 230 0.28 4.96 -15.15
CA ALA A 230 1.11 5.37 -14.02
C ALA A 230 2.60 5.07 -14.28
N ALA A 231 2.91 3.91 -14.85
CA ALA A 231 4.27 3.49 -15.14
C ALA A 231 4.95 4.38 -16.20
N GLU A 232 4.26 4.70 -17.28
CA GLU A 232 4.75 5.61 -18.33
C GLU A 232 5.02 7.01 -17.78
N LYS A 233 4.08 7.55 -16.99
CA LYS A 233 4.29 8.86 -16.38
C LYS A 233 5.44 8.85 -15.38
N MET A 234 5.58 7.78 -14.60
CA MET A 234 6.70 7.63 -13.67
C MET A 234 8.04 7.56 -14.42
N ALA A 235 8.10 6.84 -15.55
CA ALA A 235 9.30 6.74 -16.39
C ALA A 235 9.72 8.11 -16.94
N GLU A 236 8.76 8.88 -17.47
CA GLU A 236 8.96 10.26 -17.92
C GLU A 236 9.55 11.14 -16.81
N LEU A 237 8.95 11.12 -15.62
CA LEU A 237 9.39 11.93 -14.47
C LEU A 237 10.75 11.52 -13.93
N LYS A 238 11.16 10.28 -14.17
CA LYS A 238 12.43 9.70 -13.72
C LYS A 238 13.55 9.75 -14.76
N GLY A 239 13.23 10.00 -16.02
CA GLY A 239 14.21 9.94 -17.10
C GLY A 239 14.78 8.53 -17.29
N VAL A 240 13.96 7.49 -17.04
CA VAL A 240 14.31 6.07 -17.21
C VAL A 240 13.30 5.40 -18.15
N THR A 241 13.54 4.15 -18.54
CA THR A 241 12.62 3.43 -19.43
C THR A 241 11.40 2.89 -18.68
N LEU A 242 10.34 2.58 -19.43
CA LEU A 242 9.15 1.92 -18.88
C LEU A 242 9.51 0.55 -18.29
N GLU A 243 10.42 -0.18 -18.95
CA GLU A 243 10.92 -1.49 -18.52
C GLU A 243 11.67 -1.39 -17.20
N GLU A 244 12.46 -0.33 -17.00
CA GLU A 244 13.16 -0.08 -15.74
C GLU A 244 12.18 0.22 -14.60
N VAL A 245 11.18 1.07 -14.83
CA VAL A 245 10.10 1.30 -13.85
C VAL A 245 9.38 0.00 -13.52
N ALA A 246 8.95 -0.77 -14.53
CA ALA A 246 8.26 -2.03 -14.32
C ALA A 246 9.12 -3.02 -13.51
N SER A 247 10.40 -3.16 -13.86
CA SER A 247 11.33 -4.06 -13.17
C SER A 247 11.58 -3.63 -11.73
N VAL A 248 11.98 -2.38 -11.49
CA VAL A 248 12.34 -1.89 -10.14
C VAL A 248 11.11 -1.85 -9.23
N THR A 249 9.96 -1.37 -9.72
CA THR A 249 8.74 -1.33 -8.88
C THR A 249 8.20 -2.73 -8.60
N THR A 250 8.35 -3.69 -9.51
CA THR A 250 8.03 -5.10 -9.24
C THR A 250 8.97 -5.68 -8.19
N GLN A 251 10.28 -5.46 -8.29
CA GLN A 251 11.25 -5.89 -7.27
C GLN A 251 10.95 -5.29 -5.89
N ASN A 252 10.57 -4.01 -5.83
CA ASN A 252 10.13 -3.36 -4.61
C ASN A 252 8.89 -4.03 -4.02
N ALA A 253 7.89 -4.37 -4.86
CA ALA A 253 6.68 -5.05 -4.42
C ALA A 253 6.98 -6.46 -3.89
N VAL A 254 7.85 -7.21 -4.58
CA VAL A 254 8.30 -8.53 -4.14
C VAL A 254 9.09 -8.45 -2.83
N TYR A 255 9.95 -7.45 -2.67
CA TYR A 255 10.67 -7.25 -1.42
C TYR A 255 9.71 -6.94 -0.26
N LEU A 256 8.73 -6.07 -0.49
CA LEU A 256 7.80 -5.63 0.55
C LEU A 256 6.80 -6.74 0.93
N PHE A 257 6.17 -7.38 -0.06
CA PHE A 257 5.03 -8.30 0.12
C PHE A 257 5.38 -9.78 -0.09
N GLY A 258 6.53 -10.08 -0.69
CA GLY A 258 6.88 -11.44 -1.14
C GLY A 258 7.17 -12.44 -0.03
N LYS A 259 7.61 -11.99 1.17
CA LYS A 259 7.79 -12.90 2.33
C LYS A 259 6.51 -13.67 2.67
N ALA A 260 5.35 -13.04 2.46
CA ALA A 260 4.07 -13.61 2.82
C ALA A 260 3.24 -14.06 1.60
N SER A 261 3.80 -13.95 0.39
CA SER A 261 3.26 -14.50 -0.84
C SER A 261 4.38 -15.18 -1.65
N PRO A 262 4.58 -16.50 -1.48
CA PRO A 262 5.59 -17.27 -2.24
C PRO A 262 5.46 -17.11 -3.76
N ARG A 263 4.28 -16.72 -4.25
CA ARG A 263 4.00 -16.51 -5.67
C ARG A 263 4.42 -15.13 -6.16
N LEU A 264 4.37 -14.09 -5.34
CA LEU A 264 5.01 -12.81 -5.66
C LEU A 264 6.53 -12.98 -5.80
N GLN A 265 7.15 -13.88 -5.03
CA GLN A 265 8.57 -14.20 -5.19
C GLN A 265 8.91 -14.76 -6.59
N ALA A 266 7.98 -15.48 -7.22
CA ALA A 266 8.16 -16.02 -8.57
C ALA A 266 8.06 -14.96 -9.69
N CYS A 267 7.47 -13.79 -9.39
CA CYS A 267 7.43 -12.64 -10.31
C CYS A 267 8.75 -11.82 -10.30
N ALA A 268 9.75 -12.21 -9.50
CA ALA A 268 11.06 -11.57 -9.53
C ALA A 268 11.64 -11.70 -10.94
N VAL A 269 11.72 -10.57 -11.65
CA VAL A 269 12.39 -10.48 -12.95
C VAL A 269 13.85 -10.93 -12.72
N PRO A 270 14.42 -11.82 -13.56
CA PRO A 270 15.83 -12.13 -13.49
C PRO A 270 16.62 -10.83 -13.56
N ALA A 271 17.68 -10.72 -12.75
CA ALA A 271 18.51 -9.53 -12.68
C ALA A 271 18.83 -9.02 -14.10
N ALA A 272 18.66 -7.71 -14.30
CA ALA A 272 18.97 -7.06 -15.58
C ALA A 272 20.35 -7.52 -16.09
N PRO A 273 20.53 -7.68 -17.42
CA PRO A 273 21.84 -8.03 -17.96
C PRO A 273 22.87 -7.04 -17.46
N ASP A 274 24.02 -7.56 -17.00
CA ASP A 274 25.15 -6.82 -16.46
C ASP A 274 25.51 -5.64 -17.38
N THR A 275 25.02 -4.45 -17.03
CA THR A 275 25.49 -3.22 -17.64
C THR A 275 26.76 -2.85 -16.89
N SER A 276 27.87 -3.27 -17.48
CA SER A 276 29.25 -2.95 -17.13
C SER A 276 29.55 -1.45 -17.30
N SER A 277 28.74 -0.58 -16.71
CA SER A 277 28.94 0.87 -16.59
C SER A 277 28.83 1.32 -15.13
N GLY A 278 29.74 0.83 -14.29
CA GLY A 278 30.39 1.64 -13.25
C GLY A 278 29.56 2.27 -12.12
N LYS A 279 28.30 1.90 -11.92
CA LYS A 279 27.53 2.28 -10.71
C LYS A 279 26.79 1.07 -10.15
N ALA A 280 27.54 0.14 -9.56
CA ALA A 280 26.98 -0.94 -8.76
C ALA A 280 26.07 -0.35 -7.67
N SER A 281 24.79 -0.73 -7.71
CA SER A 281 23.80 -0.33 -6.73
C SER A 281 24.29 -0.68 -5.32
N ARG A 282 24.26 0.31 -4.44
CA ARG A 282 24.83 0.29 -3.08
C ARG A 282 24.19 -0.78 -2.17
N TRP A 283 23.14 -1.44 -2.63
CA TRP A 283 22.25 -2.31 -1.90
C TRP A 283 22.90 -3.59 -1.36
N ARG A 284 23.88 -4.18 -2.07
CA ARG A 284 24.55 -5.41 -1.59
C ARG A 284 25.49 -5.18 -0.39
N ARG A 285 25.79 -3.93 -0.01
CA ARG A 285 26.72 -3.63 1.10
C ARG A 285 26.04 -3.53 2.46
N ASP A 286 24.77 -3.16 2.52
CA ASP A 286 24.08 -2.88 3.79
C ASP A 286 23.30 -4.09 4.36
N ALA A 287 23.25 -5.22 3.64
CA ALA A 287 22.60 -6.47 4.09
C ALA A 287 23.53 -7.42 4.88
N LYS A 288 24.81 -7.08 5.09
CA LYS A 288 25.68 -7.82 6.03
C LYS A 288 25.54 -7.20 7.42
N VAL A 289 24.54 -7.67 8.16
CA VAL A 289 24.47 -7.47 9.61
C VAL A 289 25.76 -8.00 10.23
N ARG A 290 26.42 -7.14 11.02
CA ARG A 290 27.62 -7.44 11.79
C ARG A 290 27.30 -8.55 12.78
N GLU A 291 28.02 -9.67 12.69
CA GLU A 291 28.15 -10.60 13.81
C GLU A 291 28.81 -9.87 14.98
N VAL A 292 28.13 -9.84 16.12
CA VAL A 292 28.68 -9.36 17.39
C VAL A 292 29.44 -10.54 18.00
N PRO A 293 30.74 -10.40 18.35
CA PRO A 293 31.45 -11.50 19.00
C PRO A 293 30.96 -11.64 20.45
N ALA A 294 30.63 -12.87 20.83
CA ALA A 294 30.38 -13.23 22.21
C ALA A 294 31.66 -13.02 23.03
N SER A 295 31.61 -12.15 24.05
CA SER A 295 32.65 -12.04 25.06
C SER A 295 32.47 -13.13 26.11
N SER A 296 33.54 -13.91 26.29
CA SER A 296 33.87 -14.70 27.48
C SER A 296 33.89 -13.87 28.76
#